data_AF-A0A368P4K2-F1
#
_entry.id   AF-A0A368P4K2-F1
#
_cell.length_a   1.000
_cell.length_b   1.000
_cell.length_c   1.000
_cell.angle_alpha   90.00
_cell.angle_beta   90.00
_cell.angle_gamma   90.00
#
_symmetry.space_group_name_H-M   'P 1'
#
loop_
_entity.id
_entity.type
_entity.pdbx_description
1 polymer ?
#
loop_
_entity_poly.entity_id
_entity_poly.type
_entity_poly.pdbx_seq_one_letter_code
_entity_poly.pdbx_strand_id
1 'polypeptide(L)'
;MTVVSAGVDSANEFSEFTINFANDLSVTTQNTVNTTVADVNGTYQVVSEIEVLLNLTFHGNSSFQALNNTWEVTSYSNTTVSLRSTTNGAVTLVLSKI
;
A
#
# COMPACT_ATOMS: atom_id res chain seq x y z
N MET A 1 -16.47 11.42 -7.82
CA MET A 1 -15.94 11.10 -6.48
C MET A 1 -15.82 9.59 -6.43
N THR A 2 -14.65 9.04 -6.73
CA THR A 2 -14.46 7.59 -6.80
C THR A 2 -14.15 7.10 -5.41
N VAL A 3 -15.10 6.38 -4.82
CA VAL A 3 -14.94 5.73 -3.53
C VAL A 3 -14.13 4.46 -3.82
N VAL A 4 -12.99 4.32 -3.16
CA VAL A 4 -12.22 3.08 -3.19
C VAL A 4 -13.01 2.13 -2.30
N SER A 5 -13.88 1.35 -2.93
CA SER A 5 -14.67 0.32 -2.28
C SER A 5 -13.72 -0.82 -1.89
N ALA A 6 -13.01 -0.65 -0.77
CA ALA A 6 -12.24 -1.72 -0.15
C ALA A 6 -13.24 -2.77 0.35
N GLY A 7 -13.56 -3.71 -0.53
CA GLY A 7 -14.72 -4.57 -0.38
C GLY A 7 -15.30 -5.07 -1.69
N VAL A 8 -14.69 -4.82 -2.87
CA VAL A 8 -14.80 -5.70 -4.05
C VAL A 8 -13.49 -5.56 -4.84
N ASP A 9 -12.55 -6.46 -4.59
CA ASP A 9 -11.41 -6.79 -5.47
C ASP A 9 -10.50 -5.64 -5.99
N SER A 10 -10.10 -4.71 -5.10
CA SER A 10 -9.00 -3.77 -5.39
C SER A 10 -7.68 -4.49 -5.67
N ALA A 11 -7.55 -5.76 -5.24
CA ALA A 11 -6.39 -6.59 -5.52
C ALA A 11 -6.17 -6.78 -7.03
N ASN A 12 -7.24 -6.85 -7.82
CA ASN A 12 -7.14 -6.97 -9.27
C ASN A 12 -6.58 -5.69 -9.92
N GLU A 13 -6.95 -4.51 -9.40
CA GLU A 13 -6.48 -3.20 -9.90
C GLU A 13 -4.97 -2.98 -9.67
N PHE A 14 -4.39 -3.63 -8.66
CA PHE A 14 -2.97 -3.54 -8.33
C PHE A 14 -2.18 -4.85 -8.56
N SER A 15 -2.81 -5.86 -9.16
CA SER A 15 -2.22 -7.20 -9.36
C SER A 15 -0.97 -7.19 -10.23
N GLU A 16 -0.88 -6.22 -11.16
CA GLU A 16 0.27 -6.02 -12.03
C GLU A 16 1.38 -5.19 -11.38
N PHE A 17 1.19 -4.70 -10.16
CA PHE A 17 2.13 -3.79 -9.51
C PHE A 17 2.87 -4.46 -8.36
N THR A 18 4.18 -4.22 -8.29
CA THR A 18 5.00 -4.57 -7.12
C THR A 18 5.31 -3.31 -6.32
N ILE A 19 5.03 -3.36 -5.02
CA ILE A 19 5.38 -2.29 -4.07
C ILE A 19 6.68 -2.68 -3.37
N ASN A 20 7.70 -1.84 -3.53
CA ASN A 20 9.00 -2.00 -2.91
C ASN A 20 9.18 -1.02 -1.76
N PHE A 21 9.51 -1.54 -0.58
CA PHE A 21 9.83 -0.76 0.62
C PHE A 21 11.35 -0.76 0.81
N ALA A 22 11.98 0.40 0.70
CA ALA A 22 13.43 0.52 0.83
C ALA A 22 13.85 0.98 2.23
N ASN A 23 15.06 0.61 2.64
CA ASN A 23 15.59 0.92 3.98
C ASN A 23 15.79 2.43 4.26
N ASP A 24 15.67 3.27 3.23
CA ASP A 24 15.72 4.74 3.33
C ASP A 24 14.34 5.38 3.53
N LEU A 25 13.32 4.57 3.86
CA LEU A 25 11.92 4.98 4.06
C LEU A 25 11.18 5.38 2.77
N SER A 26 11.76 5.10 1.60
CA SER A 26 11.07 5.29 0.33
C SER A 26 10.20 4.08 -0.03
N VAL A 27 9.07 4.35 -0.70
CA VAL A 27 8.21 3.35 -1.34
C VAL A 27 8.23 3.61 -2.83
N THR A 28 8.47 2.56 -3.61
CA THR A 28 8.38 2.61 -5.07
C THR A 28 7.41 1.55 -5.56
N THR A 29 6.49 1.93 -6.43
CA THR A 29 5.59 0.99 -7.08
C THR A 29 5.85 0.92 -8.56
N GLN A 30 6.05 -0.30 -9.06
CA GLN A 30 6.41 -0.58 -10.46
C GLN A 30 5.36 -1.49 -11.09
N ASN A 31 4.93 -1.18 -12.31
CA ASN A 31 4.09 -2.09 -13.10
C ASN A 31 4.99 -3.18 -13.72
N THR A 32 4.72 -4.43 -13.37
CA THR A 32 5.45 -5.62 -13.82
C THR A 32 5.05 -6.10 -15.22
N VAL A 33 3.92 -5.62 -15.74
CA VAL A 33 3.38 -5.96 -17.07
C VAL A 33 3.73 -4.90 -18.11
N ASN A 34 3.60 -3.61 -17.76
CA ASN A 34 3.88 -2.48 -18.62
C ASN A 34 4.92 -1.54 -18.00
N THR A 35 6.19 -1.75 -18.36
CA THR A 35 7.33 -0.97 -17.88
C THR A 35 7.41 0.46 -18.44
N THR A 36 6.47 0.87 -19.30
CA THR A 36 6.37 2.27 -19.76
C THR A 36 5.53 3.14 -18.83
N VAL A 37 4.78 2.52 -17.92
CA VAL A 37 4.08 3.22 -16.85
C VAL A 37 5.15 3.74 -15.88
N ALA A 38 5.15 5.05 -15.63
CA ALA A 38 6.08 5.66 -14.70
C ALA A 38 5.89 5.11 -13.28
N ASP A 39 7.01 4.91 -12.60
CA ASP A 39 7.04 4.49 -11.21
C ASP A 39 6.28 5.46 -10.32
N VAL A 40 5.52 4.90 -9.38
CA VAL A 40 4.84 5.69 -8.36
C VAL A 40 5.70 5.72 -7.13
N ASN A 41 6.18 6.92 -6.80
CA ASN A 41 7.02 7.14 -5.63
C ASN A 41 6.16 7.54 -4.43
N GLY A 42 6.63 7.12 -3.27
CA GLY A 42 6.05 7.46 -1.99
C GLY A 42 7.03 7.32 -0.83
N THR A 43 6.51 7.50 0.37
CA THR A 43 7.27 7.31 1.60
C THR A 43 6.49 6.45 2.58
N TYR A 44 7.22 5.83 3.50
CA TYR A 44 6.62 5.18 4.64
C TYR A 44 7.28 5.55 5.96
N GLN A 45 6.49 5.51 7.02
CA GLN A 45 6.97 5.75 8.39
C GLN A 45 6.33 4.73 9.33
N VAL A 46 7.12 4.22 10.27
CA VAL A 46 6.64 3.47 11.43
C VAL A 46 6.35 4.47 12.55
N VAL A 47 5.09 4.64 12.91
CA VAL A 47 4.67 5.67 13.90
C VAL A 47 4.68 5.14 15.33
N SER A 48 4.66 3.82 15.54
CA SER A 48 4.80 3.17 16.85
C SER A 48 5.36 1.75 16.70
N GLU A 49 6.18 1.31 17.66
CA GLU A 49 6.70 -0.07 17.71
C GLU A 49 5.74 -1.01 18.47
N ILE A 50 4.86 -0.44 19.31
CA ILE A 50 3.85 -1.17 20.07
C ILE A 50 2.63 -1.44 19.19
N GLU A 51 2.29 -0.49 18.34
CA GLU A 51 1.26 -0.56 17.31
C GLU A 51 1.95 -0.20 16.00
N VAL A 52 2.35 -1.19 15.20
CA VAL A 52 3.08 -0.92 13.96
C VAL A 52 2.16 -0.20 12.99
N LEU A 53 2.32 1.12 12.92
CA LEU A 53 1.55 2.02 12.07
C LEU A 53 2.40 2.41 10.88
N LEU A 54 1.95 2.06 9.67
CA LEU A 54 2.55 2.38 8.39
C LEU A 54 1.80 3.56 7.77
N ASN A 55 2.42 4.73 7.71
CA ASN A 55 1.89 5.81 6.87
C ASN A 55 2.29 5.57 5.42
N LEU A 56 1.35 5.59 4.47
CA LEU A 56 1.65 5.54 3.05
C LEU A 56 1.28 6.88 2.40
N THR A 57 2.21 7.42 1.61
CA THR A 57 1.98 8.64 0.84
C THR A 57 2.56 8.47 -0.56
N PHE A 58 1.71 8.26 -1.56
CA PHE A 58 2.04 8.20 -2.99
C PHE A 58 1.76 9.54 -3.70
N HIS A 59 2.56 9.84 -4.72
CA HIS A 59 2.44 11.03 -5.56
C HIS A 59 2.23 10.67 -7.04
N GLY A 60 1.57 11.55 -7.81
CA GLY A 60 1.50 11.47 -9.28
C GLY A 60 0.46 10.52 -9.88
N ASN A 61 0.07 9.43 -9.21
CA ASN A 61 -0.94 8.48 -9.70
C ASN A 61 -2.19 8.45 -8.80
N SER A 62 -3.36 8.79 -9.36
CA SER A 62 -4.63 8.88 -8.62
C SER A 62 -5.10 7.55 -8.04
N SER A 63 -4.79 6.43 -8.70
CA SER A 63 -5.14 5.10 -8.20
C SER A 63 -4.31 4.73 -6.98
N PHE A 64 -3.02 5.10 -6.94
CA PHE A 64 -2.20 4.87 -5.74
C PHE A 64 -2.48 5.85 -4.60
N GLN A 65 -2.91 7.08 -4.93
CA GLN A 65 -3.36 8.03 -3.91
C GLN A 65 -4.56 7.52 -3.10
N ALA A 66 -5.34 6.56 -3.62
CA ALA A 66 -6.34 5.83 -2.87
C ALA A 66 -5.79 5.12 -1.62
N LEU A 67 -4.54 4.68 -1.69
CA LEU A 67 -3.85 3.98 -0.61
C LEU A 67 -3.21 4.94 0.39
N ASN A 68 -3.26 6.27 0.14
CA ASN A 68 -2.71 7.27 1.05
C ASN A 68 -3.50 7.30 2.35
N ASN A 69 -2.94 6.71 3.39
CA ASN A 69 -3.58 6.56 4.69
C ASN A 69 -2.54 6.17 5.74
N THR A 70 -2.96 6.21 7.00
CA THR A 70 -2.25 5.51 8.07
C THR A 70 -2.85 4.11 8.22
N TRP A 71 -2.00 3.12 8.14
CA TRP A 71 -2.34 1.71 8.17
C TRP A 71 -1.80 1.06 9.43
N GLU A 72 -2.64 0.35 10.15
CA GLU A 72 -2.26 -0.52 11.25
C GLU A 72 -1.88 -1.90 10.70
N VAL A 73 -0.70 -2.39 11.05
CA VAL A 73 -0.30 -3.78 10.75
C VAL A 73 -1.07 -4.71 11.69
N THR A 74 -2.00 -5.45 11.12
CA THR A 74 -2.85 -6.40 11.86
C THR A 74 -2.28 -7.82 11.87
N SER A 75 -1.49 -8.18 10.86
CA SER A 75 -0.69 -9.40 10.87
C SER A 75 0.54 -9.26 9.98
N TYR A 76 1.62 -9.96 10.33
CA TYR A 76 2.81 -10.07 9.49
C TYR A 76 3.35 -11.50 9.52
N SER A 77 3.92 -11.93 8.40
CA SER A 77 4.66 -13.18 8.24
C SER A 77 5.82 -12.97 7.27
N ASN A 78 6.60 -14.02 7.01
CA ASN A 78 7.69 -13.96 6.03
C ASN A 78 7.20 -13.72 4.58
N THR A 79 5.91 -13.95 4.31
CA THR A 79 5.33 -13.89 2.96
C THR A 79 4.20 -12.89 2.82
N THR A 80 3.65 -12.37 3.92
CA THR A 80 2.43 -11.56 3.86
C THR A 80 2.42 -10.51 4.96
N VAL A 81 1.92 -9.32 4.65
CA VAL A 81 1.55 -8.31 5.64
C VAL A 81 0.11 -7.87 5.42
N SER A 82 -0.67 -7.85 6.49
CA SER A 82 -2.07 -7.40 6.48
C SER A 82 -2.17 -6.06 7.19
N LEU A 83 -2.81 -5.12 6.52
CA LEU A 83 -2.94 -3.73 6.93
C LEU A 83 -4.42 -3.38 7.06
N ARG A 84 -4.75 -2.61 8.09
CA ARG A 84 -6.09 -2.06 8.31
C ARG A 84 -6.00 -0.54 8.39
N SER A 85 -6.87 0.17 7.68
CA SER A 85 -6.90 1.62 7.75
C SER A 85 -7.30 2.08 9.15
N THR A 86 -6.61 3.11 9.68
CA THR A 86 -6.98 3.72 10.97
C THR A 86 -8.16 4.69 10.85
N THR A 87 -8.43 5.22 9.66
CA THR A 87 -9.57 6.11 9.39
C THR A 87 -10.89 5.37 9.08
N ASN A 88 -10.82 4.19 8.45
CA ASN A 88 -11.96 3.31 8.22
C ASN A 88 -11.57 1.84 8.42
N GLY A 89 -11.95 1.24 9.56
CA GLY A 89 -11.58 -0.13 9.91
C GLY A 89 -12.14 -1.23 8.99
N ALA A 90 -13.08 -0.93 8.09
CA ALA A 90 -13.54 -1.87 7.06
C ALA A 90 -12.59 -1.98 5.86
N VAL A 91 -11.70 -0.99 5.69
CA VAL A 91 -10.70 -0.96 4.61
C VAL A 91 -9.47 -1.75 5.04
N THR A 92 -9.16 -2.80 4.28
CA THR A 92 -7.99 -3.66 4.50
C THR A 92 -7.14 -3.75 3.25
N LEU A 93 -5.84 -3.95 3.43
CA LEU A 93 -4.85 -4.14 2.37
C LEU A 93 -3.95 -5.32 2.74
N VAL A 94 -3.80 -6.28 1.83
CA VAL A 94 -2.93 -7.45 2.03
C VAL A 94 -1.84 -7.41 0.97
N LEU A 95 -0.59 -7.34 1.40
CA LEU A 95 0.57 -7.37 0.52
C LEU A 95 1.23 -8.74 0.65
N SER A 96 1.46 -9.39 -0.49
CA SER A 96 2.17 -10.67 -0.56
C SER A 96 3.57 -10.47 -1.13
N LYS A 97 4.55 -11.09 -0.50
CA LYS A 97 5.92 -11.14 -0.98
C LYS A 97 5.98 -12.01 -2.24
N ILE A 98 6.68 -11.52 -3.25
CA ILE A 98 7.01 -12.22 -4.49
C ILE A 98 8.44 -12.75 -4.39
#